data_AF-A0A7C4ZXP8-F1
#
_entry.id   AF-A0A7C4ZXP8-F1
#
_cell.length_a   1.000
_cell.length_b   1.000
_cell.length_c   1.000
_cell.angle_alpha   90.00
_cell.angle_beta   90.00
_cell.angle_gamma   90.00
#
_symmetry.space_group_name_H-M   'P 1'
#
loop_
_entity.id
_entity.type
_entity.pdbx_description
1 polymer ?
#
loop_
_entity_poly.entity_id
_entity_poly.type
_entity_poly.pdbx_seq_one_letter_code
_entity_poly.pdbx_strand_id
1 'polypeptide(L)'
;YFKDVKVDVWKLVEELSKLATVVYLPRYEEEGEKLKDLKNVLVPSKPVLTFQILSYVDLVVGSGGTICREAALMGVPTISFHFWDAVAKYLFKRKFPIRCITDINKILTLTKKILKNPQKYKVDGRPLLNNLESPITITVQCIKGALKKE
;
A
#
# COMPACT_ATOMS: atom_id res chain seq x y z
N TYR A 1 5.54 -13.71 18.90
CA TYR A 1 5.21 -13.92 17.48
C TYR A 1 3.76 -14.37 17.38
N PHE A 2 2.82 -13.42 17.21
CA PHE A 2 1.38 -13.67 17.30
C PHE A 2 0.81 -14.31 16.03
N LYS A 3 -0.10 -15.27 16.20
CA LYS A 3 -0.58 -16.22 15.18
C LYS A 3 -1.91 -15.86 14.51
N ASP A 4 -2.66 -14.85 14.97
CA ASP A 4 -4.12 -14.97 14.83
C ASP A 4 -4.83 -13.99 13.87
N VAL A 5 -4.11 -13.37 12.94
CA VAL A 5 -4.77 -12.68 11.82
C VAL A 5 -4.01 -12.91 10.52
N LYS A 6 -4.25 -14.07 9.89
CA LYS A 6 -3.82 -14.32 8.51
C LYS A 6 -4.97 -13.98 7.57
N VAL A 7 -4.84 -12.87 6.85
CA VAL A 7 -5.66 -12.65 5.66
C VAL A 7 -5.29 -13.73 4.66
N ASP A 8 -6.28 -14.48 4.19
CA ASP A 8 -6.10 -15.38 3.04
C ASP A 8 -5.92 -14.53 1.78
N VAL A 9 -4.66 -14.33 1.40
CA VAL A 9 -4.28 -13.48 0.26
C VAL A 9 -4.79 -14.06 -1.05
N TRP A 10 -4.80 -15.39 -1.19
CA TRP A 10 -5.25 -16.04 -2.43
C TRP A 10 -6.74 -15.81 -2.66
N LYS A 11 -7.54 -16.08 -1.63
CA LYS A 11 -8.97 -15.78 -1.65
C LYS A 11 -9.23 -14.30 -1.90
N LEU A 12 -8.45 -13.41 -1.27
CA LEU A 12 -8.59 -11.98 -1.46
C LEU A 12 -8.32 -11.55 -2.91
N VAL A 13 -7.22 -12.02 -3.51
CA VAL A 13 -6.88 -11.70 -4.91
C VAL A 13 -7.96 -12.22 -5.86
N GLU A 14 -8.44 -13.45 -5.67
CA GLU A 14 -9.53 -14.01 -6.45
C GLU A 14 -10.78 -13.11 -6.38
N GLU A 15 -11.22 -12.73 -5.17
CA GLU A 15 -12.40 -11.87 -5.00
C GLU A 15 -12.20 -10.46 -5.57
N LEU A 16 -10.99 -9.90 -5.47
CA LEU A 16 -10.68 -8.60 -6.07
C LEU A 16 -10.68 -8.65 -7.61
N SER A 17 -10.22 -9.75 -8.20
CA SER A 17 -10.18 -9.94 -9.67
C SER A 17 -11.57 -9.99 -10.31
N LYS A 18 -12.60 -10.35 -9.52
CA LYS A 18 -14.02 -10.29 -9.90
C LYS A 18 -14.57 -8.86 -9.94
N LEU A 19 -13.87 -7.90 -9.31
CA LEU A 19 -14.33 -6.51 -9.18
C LEU A 19 -13.58 -5.53 -10.10
N ALA A 20 -12.29 -5.78 -10.36
CA ALA A 20 -11.44 -4.92 -11.17
C ALA A 20 -10.22 -5.68 -11.70
N THR A 21 -9.45 -5.04 -12.57
CA THR A 21 -8.10 -5.51 -12.91
C THR A 21 -7.18 -5.39 -11.69
N VAL A 22 -6.57 -6.49 -11.29
CA VAL A 22 -5.63 -6.56 -10.17
C VAL A 22 -4.21 -6.62 -10.72
N VAL A 23 -3.40 -5.61 -10.43
CA VAL A 23 -1.94 -5.70 -10.62
C VAL A 23 -1.36 -6.33 -9.36
N TYR A 24 -1.00 -7.62 -9.45
CA TYR A 24 -0.41 -8.34 -8.33
C TYR A 24 1.10 -8.22 -8.38
N LEU A 25 1.71 -7.78 -7.28
CA LEU A 25 3.16 -7.66 -7.13
C LEU A 25 3.66 -8.86 -6.31
N PRO A 26 4.16 -9.93 -6.96
CA PRO A 26 4.62 -11.12 -6.26
C PRO A 26 5.90 -10.83 -5.49
N ARG A 27 6.05 -11.46 -4.32
CA ARG A 27 7.32 -11.47 -3.57
C ARG A 27 8.26 -12.56 -4.09
N TYR A 28 7.70 -13.68 -4.55
CA TYR A 28 8.42 -14.82 -5.10
C TYR A 28 7.77 -15.27 -6.41
N GLU A 29 8.55 -15.84 -7.33
CA GLU A 29 8.08 -16.23 -8.66
C GLU A 29 6.92 -17.25 -8.60
N GLU A 30 6.93 -18.14 -7.62
CA GLU A 30 5.91 -19.16 -7.43
C GLU A 30 4.53 -18.57 -7.08
N GLU A 31 4.48 -17.34 -6.55
CA GLU A 31 3.22 -16.62 -6.32
C GLU A 31 2.58 -16.20 -7.64
N GLY A 32 3.38 -15.78 -8.62
CA GLY A 32 2.91 -15.43 -9.96
C GLY A 32 2.31 -16.64 -10.68
N GLU A 33 2.98 -17.78 -10.61
CA GLU A 33 2.51 -19.03 -11.22
C GLU A 33 1.15 -19.48 -10.69
N LYS A 34 0.87 -19.28 -9.39
CA LYS A 34 -0.44 -19.60 -8.78
C LYS A 34 -1.59 -18.75 -9.30
N LEU A 35 -1.28 -17.58 -9.87
CA LEU A 35 -2.26 -16.60 -10.32
C LEU A 35 -2.41 -16.55 -11.84
N LYS A 36 -1.63 -17.33 -12.59
CA LYS A 36 -1.60 -17.28 -14.07
C LYS A 36 -2.95 -17.58 -14.73
N ASP A 37 -3.75 -18.44 -14.09
CA ASP A 37 -5.05 -18.87 -14.61
C ASP A 37 -6.20 -17.94 -14.15
N LEU A 38 -5.92 -16.99 -13.25
CA LEU A 38 -6.91 -16.02 -12.80
C LEU A 38 -7.10 -14.92 -13.84
N LYS A 39 -8.32 -14.79 -14.35
CA LYS A 39 -8.72 -13.68 -15.22
C LYS A 39 -8.60 -12.36 -14.46
N ASN A 40 -8.28 -11.28 -15.19
CA ASN A 40 -8.12 -9.93 -14.66
C ASN A 40 -7.01 -9.77 -13.59
N VAL A 41 -6.05 -10.69 -13.53
CA VAL A 41 -4.85 -10.54 -12.71
C VAL A 41 -3.65 -10.35 -13.64
N LEU A 42 -2.95 -9.23 -13.47
CA LEU A 42 -1.71 -8.93 -14.16
C LEU A 42 -0.55 -9.08 -13.17
N VAL A 43 0.38 -9.97 -13.51
CA VAL A 43 1.63 -10.18 -12.75
C VAL A 43 2.78 -9.63 -13.60
N PRO A 44 3.49 -8.58 -13.16
CA PRO A 44 4.64 -8.08 -13.88
C PRO A 44 5.73 -9.15 -13.99
N SER A 45 6.35 -9.28 -15.17
CA SER A 45 7.43 -10.25 -15.43
C SER A 45 8.76 -9.92 -14.75
N LYS A 46 8.89 -8.71 -14.20
CA LYS A 46 10.05 -8.22 -13.46
C LYS A 46 9.59 -7.33 -12.31
N PRO A 47 10.40 -7.18 -11.25
CA PRO A 47 10.13 -6.22 -10.19
C PRO A 47 9.93 -4.81 -10.77
N VAL A 48 8.84 -4.15 -10.37
CA VAL A 48 8.47 -2.80 -10.81
C VAL A 48 8.71 -1.83 -9.67
N LEU A 49 9.19 -0.63 -9.99
CA LEU A 49 9.33 0.42 -8.98
C LEU A 49 7.94 0.95 -8.64
N THR A 50 7.60 0.95 -7.35
CA THR A 50 6.27 1.31 -6.84
C THR A 50 5.78 2.65 -7.38
N PHE A 51 6.63 3.67 -7.46
CA PHE A 51 6.21 4.99 -7.96
C PHE A 51 5.74 4.98 -9.43
N GLN A 52 6.22 4.03 -10.25
CA GLN A 52 5.85 3.92 -11.66
C GLN A 52 4.40 3.43 -11.83
N ILE A 53 3.88 2.68 -10.86
CA ILE A 53 2.52 2.12 -10.90
C ILE A 53 1.52 2.96 -10.11
N LEU A 54 1.95 3.63 -9.04
CA LEU A 54 1.03 4.31 -8.11
C LEU A 54 0.21 5.43 -8.76
N SER A 55 0.73 6.07 -9.82
CA SER A 55 -0.01 7.09 -10.59
C SER A 55 -1.20 6.51 -11.36
N TYR A 56 -1.19 5.22 -11.69
CA TYR A 56 -2.19 4.56 -12.53
C TYR A 56 -3.23 3.76 -11.74
N VAL A 57 -2.99 3.52 -10.45
CA VAL A 57 -3.91 2.73 -9.62
C VAL A 57 -4.99 3.58 -8.95
N ASP A 58 -6.14 2.97 -8.74
CA ASP A 58 -7.26 3.55 -7.99
C ASP A 58 -7.20 3.22 -6.50
N LEU A 59 -6.56 2.10 -6.14
CA LEU A 59 -6.51 1.55 -4.80
C LEU A 59 -5.31 0.62 -4.65
N VAL A 60 -4.66 0.68 -3.49
CA VAL A 60 -3.67 -0.30 -3.05
C VAL A 60 -4.25 -1.16 -1.93
N VAL A 61 -4.10 -2.49 -2.03
CA VAL A 61 -4.48 -3.45 -0.98
C VAL A 61 -3.29 -4.36 -0.69
N GLY A 62 -2.81 -4.41 0.55
CA GLY A 62 -1.61 -5.20 0.84
C GLY A 62 -1.21 -5.30 2.31
N SER A 63 -0.27 -6.20 2.61
CA SER A 63 0.43 -6.28 3.90
C SER A 63 1.82 -5.64 3.85
N GLY A 64 2.28 -5.22 2.68
CA GLY A 64 3.58 -4.60 2.50
C GLY A 64 3.60 -3.21 3.13
N GLY A 65 4.27 -3.07 4.27
CA GLY A 65 4.33 -1.80 5.00
C GLY A 65 4.83 -0.64 4.13
N THR A 66 5.94 -0.82 3.42
CA THR A 66 6.55 0.20 2.55
C THR A 66 5.59 0.69 1.46
N ILE A 67 5.14 -0.21 0.57
CA ILE A 67 4.24 0.15 -0.54
C ILE A 67 2.92 0.77 -0.07
N CYS A 68 2.33 0.26 1.01
CA CYS A 68 1.09 0.83 1.55
C CYS A 68 1.32 2.26 2.08
N ARG A 69 2.43 2.51 2.78
CA ARG A 69 2.76 3.85 3.28
C ARG A 69 3.07 4.82 2.13
N GLU A 70 3.87 4.38 1.15
CA GLU A 70 4.21 5.16 -0.05
C GLU A 70 2.96 5.53 -0.85
N ALA A 71 2.07 4.56 -1.10
CA ALA A 71 0.80 4.79 -1.79
C ALA A 71 -0.05 5.86 -1.08
N ALA A 72 -0.19 5.73 0.24
CA ALA A 72 -0.95 6.68 1.04
C ALA A 72 -0.33 8.08 1.00
N LEU A 73 1.00 8.20 1.11
CA LEU A 73 1.71 9.48 1.02
C LEU A 73 1.55 10.14 -0.36
N MET A 74 1.46 9.34 -1.42
CA MET A 74 1.14 9.77 -2.78
C MET A 74 -0.35 10.10 -2.99
N GLY A 75 -1.18 9.99 -1.95
CA GLY A 75 -2.61 10.32 -2.03
C GLY A 75 -3.50 9.20 -2.57
N VAL A 76 -2.95 8.00 -2.77
CA VAL A 76 -3.69 6.85 -3.28
C VAL A 76 -4.42 6.13 -2.14
N PRO A 77 -5.73 5.87 -2.27
CA PRO A 77 -6.49 5.07 -1.31
C PRO A 77 -5.79 3.75 -1.03
N THR A 78 -5.58 3.43 0.24
CA THR A 78 -4.81 2.27 0.65
C THR A 78 -5.52 1.51 1.75
N ILE A 79 -5.66 0.20 1.56
CA ILE A 79 -6.12 -0.74 2.58
C ILE A 79 -4.93 -1.62 2.96
N SER A 80 -4.37 -1.35 4.14
CA SER A 80 -3.32 -2.18 4.71
C SER A 80 -3.94 -3.26 5.59
N PHE A 81 -3.59 -4.52 5.37
CA PHE A 81 -3.92 -5.60 6.29
C PHE A 81 -2.73 -5.99 7.18
N HIS A 82 -1.72 -5.13 7.27
CA HIS A 82 -0.62 -5.26 8.22
C HIS A 82 -1.06 -4.79 9.62
N PHE A 83 -1.31 -5.74 10.51
CA PHE A 83 -1.99 -5.55 11.80
C PHE A 83 -1.19 -4.71 12.83
N TRP A 84 0.14 -4.61 12.68
CA TRP A 84 1.02 -3.84 13.58
C TRP A 84 1.60 -2.57 12.97
N ASP A 85 1.04 -2.05 11.87
CA ASP A 85 1.62 -0.89 11.22
C ASP A 85 1.33 0.42 11.99
N ALA A 86 2.20 0.72 12.96
CA ALA A 86 2.14 1.97 13.73
C ALA A 86 2.27 3.22 12.83
N VAL A 87 3.03 3.11 11.74
CA VAL A 87 3.20 4.20 10.77
C VAL A 87 1.91 4.39 9.96
N ALA A 88 1.26 3.32 9.51
CA ALA A 88 -0.05 3.43 8.85
C ALA A 88 -1.11 4.07 9.78
N LYS A 89 -1.12 3.70 11.06
CA LYS A 89 -2.00 4.33 12.06
C LYS A 89 -1.70 5.82 12.23
N TYR A 90 -0.42 6.19 12.25
CA TYR A 90 0.01 7.59 12.28
C TYR A 90 -0.44 8.36 11.04
N LEU A 91 -0.20 7.82 9.85
CA LEU A 91 -0.60 8.42 8.57
C LEU A 91 -2.12 8.60 8.48
N PHE A 92 -2.90 7.61 8.93
CA PHE A 92 -4.37 7.74 9.01
C PHE A 92 -4.80 8.91 9.91
N LYS A 93 -4.18 9.06 11.08
CA LYS A 93 -4.43 10.21 11.98
C LYS A 93 -4.07 11.55 11.33
N ARG A 94 -3.03 11.57 10.48
CA ARG A 94 -2.60 12.70 9.66
C ARG A 94 -3.41 12.90 8.38
N LYS A 95 -4.57 12.25 8.25
CA LYS A 95 -5.53 12.37 7.13
C LYS A 95 -5.06 11.77 5.80
N PHE A 96 -3.96 11.03 5.78
CA PHE A 96 -3.60 10.24 4.59
C PHE A 96 -4.61 9.11 4.38
N PRO A 97 -4.88 8.70 3.12
CA PRO A 97 -5.95 7.78 2.77
C PRO A 97 -5.58 6.31 3.01
N ILE A 98 -5.08 5.96 4.20
CA ILE A 98 -4.71 4.59 4.58
C ILE A 98 -5.60 4.04 5.69
N ARG A 99 -6.07 2.80 5.57
CA ARG A 99 -6.86 2.12 6.60
C ARG A 99 -6.28 0.75 6.92
N CYS A 100 -6.16 0.42 8.21
CA CYS A 100 -5.80 -0.90 8.66
C CYS A 100 -7.06 -1.78 8.78
N ILE A 101 -7.21 -2.76 7.90
CA ILE A 101 -8.38 -3.66 7.87
C ILE A 101 -7.87 -5.08 7.62
N THR A 102 -8.27 -6.03 8.46
CA THR A 102 -7.84 -7.43 8.35
C THR A 102 -8.97 -8.39 7.98
N ASP A 103 -10.21 -7.93 7.97
CA ASP A 103 -11.36 -8.72 7.57
C ASP A 103 -11.59 -8.61 6.06
N ILE A 104 -11.55 -9.73 5.35
CA ILE A 104 -11.69 -9.77 3.88
C ILE A 104 -13.01 -9.14 3.42
N ASN A 105 -14.12 -9.39 4.11
CA ASN A 105 -15.42 -8.85 3.71
C ASN A 105 -15.45 -7.31 3.83
N LYS A 106 -14.81 -6.77 4.88
CA LYS A 106 -14.64 -5.31 5.05
C LYS A 106 -13.70 -4.73 3.99
N ILE A 107 -12.63 -5.44 3.63
CA ILE A 107 -11.74 -5.05 2.53
C ILE A 107 -12.55 -4.96 1.23
N LEU A 108 -13.25 -6.03 0.84
CA LEU A 108 -14.05 -6.08 -0.38
C LEU A 108 -15.16 -5.02 -0.41
N THR A 109 -15.83 -4.78 0.72
CA THR A 109 -16.87 -3.76 0.84
C THR A 109 -16.30 -2.36 0.61
N LEU A 110 -15.16 -2.04 1.23
CA LEU A 110 -14.50 -0.76 1.03
C LEU A 110 -13.97 -0.63 -0.40
N THR A 111 -13.37 -1.68 -0.96
CA THR A 111 -12.93 -1.72 -2.36
C THR A 111 -14.08 -1.38 -3.30
N LYS A 112 -15.23 -2.05 -3.20
CA LYS A 112 -16.42 -1.75 -4.02
C LYS A 112 -16.85 -0.28 -3.90
N LYS A 113 -16.75 0.30 -2.70
CA LYS A 113 -17.10 1.71 -2.46
C LYS A 113 -16.11 2.66 -3.13
N ILE A 114 -14.81 2.37 -3.05
CA ILE A 114 -13.75 3.16 -3.67
C ILE A 114 -13.86 3.09 -5.19
N LEU A 115 -14.00 1.90 -5.76
CA LEU A 115 -14.06 1.70 -7.22
C LEU A 115 -15.27 2.39 -7.87
N LYS A 116 -16.37 2.61 -7.14
CA LYS A 116 -17.52 3.40 -7.64
C LYS A 116 -17.17 4.86 -7.92
N ASN A 117 -16.22 5.44 -7.19
CA ASN A 117 -15.75 6.81 -7.40
C ASN A 117 -14.33 6.98 -6.83
N PRO A 118 -13.29 6.52 -7.55
CA PRO A 118 -11.92 6.53 -7.03
C PRO A 118 -11.42 7.93 -6.69
N GLN A 119 -11.79 8.93 -7.50
CA GLN A 119 -11.35 10.31 -7.32
C GLN A 119 -11.81 10.92 -5.99
N LYS A 120 -12.98 10.52 -5.49
CA LYS A 120 -13.47 10.94 -4.17
C LYS A 120 -12.58 10.46 -3.02
N TYR A 121 -11.87 9.35 -3.21
CA TYR A 121 -11.02 8.75 -2.17
C TYR A 121 -9.56 9.15 -2.32
N LYS A 122 -9.13 9.57 -3.51
CA LYS A 122 -7.82 10.17 -3.72
C LYS A 122 -7.73 11.48 -2.93
N VAL A 123 -6.57 11.72 -2.34
CA VAL A 123 -6.27 12.91 -1.53
C VAL A 123 -5.07 13.60 -2.15
N ASP A 124 -5.06 14.93 -2.23
CA ASP A 124 -3.83 15.63 -2.56
C ASP A 124 -2.84 15.46 -1.40
N GLY A 125 -1.79 14.66 -1.61
CA GLY A 125 -0.78 14.40 -0.59
C GLY A 125 0.11 15.61 -0.29
N ARG A 126 0.26 16.56 -1.22
CA ARG A 126 1.24 17.67 -1.10
C ARG A 126 1.02 18.54 0.13
N PRO A 127 -0.21 19.00 0.45
CA PRO A 127 -0.45 19.79 1.66
C PRO A 127 -0.24 18.97 2.94
N LEU A 128 -0.52 17.68 2.92
CA LEU A 128 -0.34 16.80 4.08
C LEU A 128 1.14 16.52 4.34
N LEU A 129 1.94 16.33 3.29
CA LEU A 129 3.39 16.14 3.36
C LEU A 129 4.09 17.37 3.96
N ASN A 130 3.64 18.57 3.66
CA ASN A 130 4.20 19.80 4.24
C ASN A 130 4.02 19.90 5.77
N ASN A 131 3.08 19.14 6.34
CA ASN A 131 2.86 19.06 7.79
C ASN A 131 3.70 17.96 8.46
N LEU A 132 4.49 17.20 7.68
CA LEU A 132 5.42 16.21 8.20
C LEU A 132 6.82 16.81 8.33
N GLU A 133 7.58 16.30 9.28
CA GLU A 133 8.99 16.63 9.41
C GLU A 133 9.78 16.08 8.21
N SER A 134 10.69 16.88 7.67
CA SER A 134 11.59 16.44 6.62
C SER A 134 12.73 15.60 7.20
N PRO A 135 12.92 14.34 6.74
CA PRO A 135 14.01 13.51 7.21
C PRO A 135 15.38 14.02 6.73
N ILE A 136 15.42 14.85 5.68
CA ILE A 136 16.67 15.36 5.09
C ILE A 136 17.46 16.16 6.11
N THR A 137 16.79 17.06 6.84
CA THR A 137 17.44 17.95 7.80
C THR A 137 18.19 17.16 8.88
N ILE A 138 17.52 16.20 9.51
CA ILE A 138 18.13 15.33 10.53
C ILE A 138 19.23 14.47 9.92
N THR A 139 18.98 13.86 8.76
CA THR A 139 19.94 12.96 8.11
C THR A 139 21.25 13.68 7.78
N VAL A 140 21.17 14.89 7.22
CA VAL A 140 22.36 15.70 6.89
C VAL A 140 23.11 16.10 8.16
N GLN A 141 22.42 16.47 9.24
CA GLN A 141 23.06 16.78 10.51
C GLN A 141 23.81 15.57 11.08
N CYS A 142 23.21 14.38 11.06
CA CYS A 142 23.84 13.14 11.51
C CYS A 142 25.09 12.81 10.68
N ILE A 143 25.03 12.90 9.35
CA ILE A 143 26.16 12.62 8.46
C ILE A 143 27.32 13.60 8.75
N LYS A 144 27.04 14.90 8.83
CA LYS A 144 28.06 15.91 9.16
C LYS A 144 28.68 15.68 10.54
N GLY A 145 27.88 15.23 11.52
CA GLY A 145 28.36 14.90 12.86
C GLY A 145 29.30 13.68 12.87
N ALA A 146 29.02 12.68 12.03
CA ALA A 146 29.88 11.51 11.88
C ALA A 146 31.22 11.87 11.22
N LEU A 147 31.21 12.69 10.17
CA LEU A 147 32.42 13.11 9.44
C LEU A 147 33.36 14.03 10.23
N LYS A 148 32.89 14.69 11.30
CA LYS A 148 33.71 15.56 12.17
C LYS A 148 34.45 14.80 13.30
N LYS A 149 34.17 13.51 13.46
CA LYS A 149 34.76 12.66 14.51
C LYS A 149 35.96 11.84 14.01
N GLU A 150 36.36 12.03 12.75
CA GLU A 150 37.63 11.60 12.17
C GLU A 150 38.59 12.79 12.09
#